data_AF-A0A2V9SDA0-F1
#
_entry.id   AF-A0A2V9SDA0-F1
#
_cell.length_a   1.000
_cell.length_b   1.000
_cell.length_c   1.000
_cell.angle_alpha   90.00
_cell.angle_beta   90.00
_cell.angle_gamma   90.00
#
_symmetry.space_group_name_H-M   'P 1'
#
loop_
_entity.id
_entity.type
_entity.pdbx_description
1 polymer ?
#
loop_
_entity_poly.entity_id
_entity_poly.type
_entity_poly.pdbx_seq_one_letter_code
_entity_poly.pdbx_strand_id
1 'polypeptide(L)' 'MFGSYKVKLEGELLEKIQKCVEAGSYESVDQFVIRVLERELDKVLPPDQGNAASKELVKKRLQGLGYIE' A
#
# COMPACT_ATOMS: atom_id res chain seq x y z
N MET A 1 6.60 9.92 -16.27
CA MET A 1 5.73 8.86 -16.80
C MET A 1 4.38 8.98 -16.12
N PHE A 2 3.40 9.66 -16.72
CA PHE A 2 2.03 9.75 -16.19
C PHE A 2 1.09 9.13 -17.22
N GLY A 3 1.07 7.79 -17.25
CA GLY A 3 0.06 7.04 -17.98
C GLY A 3 -1.07 6.72 -17.03
N SER A 4 -2.25 7.30 -17.23
CA SER A 4 -3.46 6.80 -16.59
C SER A 4 -3.91 5.55 -17.35
N TYR A 5 -3.71 4.39 -16.72
CA TYR A 5 -4.18 3.12 -17.26
C TYR A 5 -5.62 2.90 -16.81
N LYS A 6 -6.52 2.68 -17.78
CA LYS A 6 -7.92 2.36 -17.50
C LYS A 6 -8.06 0.86 -17.30
N VAL A 7 -8.54 0.46 -16.13
CA VAL A 7 -8.93 -0.92 -15.83
C VAL A 7 -10.43 -1.04 -16.02
N LYS A 8 -10.89 -2.01 -16.83
CA LYS A 8 -12.31 -2.34 -16.92
C LYS A 8 -12.71 -3.19 -15.72
N LEU A 9 -13.79 -2.80 -15.06
CA LEU A 9 -14.44 -3.57 -14.00
C LEU A 9 -15.80 -4.04 -14.52
N GLU A 10 -16.12 -5.30 -14.30
CA GLU A 10 -17.46 -5.83 -14.56
C GLU A 10 -18.49 -5.18 -13.63
N GLY A 11 -19.72 -5.01 -14.12
CA GLY A 11 -20.80 -4.31 -13.39
C GLY A 11 -21.09 -4.95 -12.03
N GLU A 12 -21.19 -6.27 -11.98
CA GLU A 12 -21.44 -7.00 -10.73
C GLU A 12 -20.35 -6.79 -9.68
N LEU A 13 -19.10 -6.62 -10.11
CA LEU A 13 -17.97 -6.33 -9.22
C LEU A 13 -18.07 -4.90 -8.67
N LEU A 14 -18.44 -3.95 -9.54
CA LEU A 14 -18.63 -2.55 -9.14
C LEU A 14 -19.73 -2.40 -8.08
N GLU A 15 -20.85 -3.12 -8.25
CA GLU A 15 -21.96 -3.11 -7.27
C GLU A 15 -21.52 -3.66 -5.91
N LYS A 16 -20.72 -4.72 -5.89
CA LYS A 16 -20.15 -5.26 -4.63
C LYS A 16 -19.20 -4.26 -3.98
N ILE A 17 -18.38 -3.59 -4.77
CA ILE A 17 -17.44 -2.58 -4.26
C ILE A 17 -18.21 -1.39 -3.66
N GLN A 18 -19.29 -0.92 -4.29
CA GLN A 18 -20.14 0.13 -3.73
C GLN A 18 -20.69 -0.25 -2.36
N LYS A 19 -21.23 -1.47 -2.21
CA LYS A 19 -21.69 -1.95 -0.90
C LYS A 19 -20.57 -1.99 0.15
N CYS A 20 -19.35 -2.34 -0.25
CA CYS A 20 -18.19 -2.30 0.64
C CYS A 20 -17.79 -0.88 1.04
N VAL A 21 -17.94 0.10 0.15
CA VAL A 21 -17.67 1.53 0.40
C VAL A 21 -18.75 2.16 1.28
N GLU A 22 -20.01 1.73 1.15
CA GLU A 22 -21.07 2.18 2.05
C GLU A 22 -20.91 1.59 3.45
N ALA A 23 -20.41 0.35 3.55
CA ALA A 23 -20.24 -0.35 4.82
C ALA A 23 -18.92 -0.02 5.55
N GLY A 24 -17.82 0.14 4.81
CA GLY A 24 -16.53 0.56 5.34
C GLY A 24 -16.36 2.04 5.07
N SER A 25 -15.97 2.85 6.06
CA SER A 25 -15.92 4.32 6.01
C SER A 25 -14.95 4.93 4.96
N TYR A 26 -15.14 4.60 3.69
CA TYR A 26 -14.39 5.07 2.53
C TYR A 26 -15.18 6.20 1.87
N GLU A 27 -14.45 7.18 1.36
CA GLU A 27 -15.04 8.38 0.76
C GLU A 27 -15.56 8.11 -0.67
N SER A 28 -14.96 7.14 -1.37
CA SER A 28 -15.32 6.79 -2.74
C SER A 28 -14.86 5.38 -3.16
N VAL A 29 -15.44 4.87 -4.24
CA VAL A 29 -15.03 3.61 -4.90
C VAL A 29 -13.58 3.67 -5.36
N ASP A 30 -13.14 4.79 -5.94
CA ASP A 30 -11.75 4.98 -6.37
C ASP A 30 -10.78 4.88 -5.19
N GLN A 31 -11.11 5.53 -4.07
CA GLN A 31 -10.27 5.48 -2.87
C GLN A 31 -10.15 4.04 -2.36
N PHE A 32 -11.26 3.30 -2.29
CA PHE A 32 -11.25 1.90 -1.87
C PHE A 32 -10.37 1.04 -2.79
N VAL A 33 -10.56 1.15 -4.11
CA VAL A 33 -9.80 0.37 -5.09
C VAL A 33 -8.30 0.66 -4.98
N ILE A 34 -7.92 1.94 -4.91
CA ILE A 34 -6.51 2.33 -4.75
C ILE A 34 -5.92 1.73 -3.47
N ARG A 35 -6.59 1.89 -2.33
CA ARG A 35 -6.08 1.41 -1.03
C ARG A 35 -5.95 -0.11 -0.97
N VAL A 36 -6.90 -0.83 -1.57
CA VAL A 36 -6.85 -2.29 -1.65
C VAL A 36 -5.70 -2.72 -2.55
N LEU A 37 -5.53 -2.09 -3.71
CA LEU A 37 -4.42 -2.40 -4.62
C LEU A 37 -3.06 -2.08 -3.99
N GLU A 38 -2.89 -0.92 -3.34
CA GLU A 38 -1.68 -0.57 -2.59
C GLU A 38 -1.36 -1.62 -1.52
N ARG A 39 -2.36 -2.03 -0.74
CA ARG A 39 -2.19 -3.06 0.29
C ARG A 39 -1.79 -4.42 -0.29
N GLU A 40 -2.38 -4.83 -1.41
CA GLU A 40 -2.03 -6.10 -2.07
C GLU A 40 -0.64 -6.03 -2.72
N LEU A 41 -0.27 -4.87 -3.29
CA LEU A 41 1.08 -4.62 -3.79
C LEU A 41 2.11 -4.75 -2.67
N ASP A 42 1.88 -4.15 -1.50
CA ASP A 42 2.78 -4.28 -0.34
C ASP A 42 2.97 -5.74 0.13
N LYS A 43 1.99 -6.62 -0.11
CA LYS A 43 2.09 -8.04 0.24
C LYS A 43 2.86 -8.85 -0.80
N VAL A 44 2.62 -8.60 -2.07
CA VAL A 44 3.13 -9.41 -3.20
C VAL A 44 4.48 -8.89 -3.68
N LEU A 45 4.63 -7.58 -3.72
CA LEU A 45 5.83 -6.83 -4.04
C LEU A 45 6.15 -5.94 -2.83
N PRO A 46 6.49 -6.53 -1.67
CA PRO A 46 6.99 -5.74 -0.57
C PRO A 46 8.10 -4.85 -1.11
N PRO A 47 8.10 -3.55 -0.80
CA PRO A 47 9.01 -2.60 -1.42
C PRO A 47 10.43 -3.14 -1.31
N ASP A 48 11.00 -3.49 -2.46
CA ASP A 48 12.40 -3.90 -2.55
C ASP A 48 13.20 -2.66 -2.12
N GLN A 49 13.65 -2.67 -0.86
CA GLN A 49 14.81 -1.92 -0.38
C GLN A 49 14.77 -0.39 -0.56
N GLY A 50 13.65 0.26 -0.24
CA GLY A 50 13.57 1.73 -0.20
C GLY A 50 13.54 2.35 1.21
N ASN A 51 12.81 1.74 2.14
CA ASN A 51 12.58 2.33 3.48
C ASN A 51 12.50 1.30 4.62
N ALA A 52 12.73 0.01 4.33
CA ALA A 52 13.03 -0.98 5.35
C ALA A 52 14.56 -1.10 5.46
N ALA A 53 15.23 -0.04 5.89
CA ALA A 53 16.50 -0.23 6.57
C ALA A 53 16.17 -1.12 7.77
N SER A 54 16.38 -2.43 7.61
CA SER A 54 16.16 -3.44 8.63
C SER A 54 16.58 -2.88 9.98
N LYS A 55 15.81 -3.13 11.03
CA LYS A 55 16.14 -2.66 12.39
C LYS A 55 17.62 -2.92 12.73
N GLU A 56 18.22 -3.96 12.18
CA GLU A 56 19.65 -4.26 12.25
C GLU A 56 20.59 -3.26 11.56
N LEU A 57 20.26 -2.75 10.37
CA LEU A 57 21.00 -1.67 9.70
C LEU A 57 20.91 -0.36 10.48
N VAL A 58 19.73 -0.05 11.01
CA VAL A 58 19.53 1.11 11.90
C VAL A 58 20.33 0.93 13.20
N LYS A 59 20.28 -0.26 13.81
CA LYS A 59 21.05 -0.61 15.01
C LYS A 59 22.56 -0.47 14.77
N LYS A 60 23.10 -1.02 13.67
CA LYS A 60 24.52 -0.88 13.33
C LYS A 60 24.95 0.57 13.13
N ARG A 61 24.13 1.40 12.47
CA ARG A 61 24.40 2.84 12.32
C ARG A 61 24.38 3.57 13.66
N LEU A 62 23.41 3.29 14.52
CA LEU A 62 23.31 3.90 15.84
C LEU A 62 24.46 3.47 16.76
N GLN A 63 24.91 2.21 16.70
CA GLN A 63 26.11 1.73 17.40
C GLN A 63 27.37 2.44 16.91
N GLY A 64 27.56 2.58 15.59
CA GLY A 64 28.71 3.29 15.01
C GLY A 64 28.76 4.78 15.34
N LEU A 65 27.62 5.36 15.72
CA LEU A 65 27.50 6.75 16.16
C LEU A 65 27.51 6.90 17.70
N GLY A 66 27.64 5.80 18.46
CA GLY A 66 27.74 5.81 19.92
C GLY A 66 26.43 6.06 20.68
N TYR A 67 25.27 5.92 20.03
CA TYR A 67 23.96 6.14 20.66
C TYR A 67 23.45 4.92 21.45
N ILE A 68 24.01 3.75 21.18
CA ILE A 68 23.66 2.47 21.80
C ILE A 68 24.93 1.61 21.88
N GLU A 69 25.05 0.83 22.95
CA GLU A 69 26.11 -0.16 23.16
C GLU A 69 25.69 -1.54 22.60
#